data_AF-A0A8J9SEJ9-F1
#
_entry.id   AF-A0A8J9SEJ9-F1
#
_cell.length_a   1.000
_cell.length_b   1.000
_cell.length_c   1.000
_cell.angle_alpha   90.00
_cell.angle_beta   90.00
_cell.angle_gamma   90.00
#
_symmetry.space_group_name_H-M   'P 1'
#
loop_
_entity.id
_entity.type
_entity.pdbx_description
1 polymer ?
#
loop_
_entity_poly.entity_id
_entity_poly.type
_entity_poly.pdbx_seq_one_letter_code
_entity_poly.pdbx_strand_id
1 'polypeptide(L)'
;MKTRRVLPLLIAMIGLYRGLAAPQTIQASRRAFTKTGKTLRATVENGKNNAKTVSQNLAAKNAKLEAAASSGSIWSIPKDHPFAFQLFVATAKTAAADLMVQMVAEGKTLSEVDWKRNGIFVVFGCAYLGGFQWWIMVNKYRQWFPTMDRFAKLSFADKLKDKAGILDAGRMVLFDLFVHLPFMYFPTYYTVKEFVGGESWNPADWVKDGVGKYANNIQDDLAAMVKLWGPSDCIQFILPLHLRMPFRHIVSFFWTAYVSFTRGAIEPAGVPLPTK
;
A
#
# COMPACT_ATOMS: atom_id res chain seq x y z
N MET A 1 67.55 15.26 -45.71
CA MET A 1 67.36 16.73 -45.85
C MET A 1 66.21 16.98 -46.86
N LYS A 2 65.09 17.56 -46.37
CA LYS A 2 64.04 18.32 -47.08
C LYS A 2 63.31 17.73 -48.31
N THR A 3 62.32 16.90 -48.04
CA THR A 3 61.07 16.72 -48.81
C THR A 3 60.15 17.95 -48.60
N ARG A 4 60.43 19.07 -49.26
CA ARG A 4 59.60 20.30 -49.19
C ARG A 4 59.35 20.91 -50.58
N ARG A 5 58.73 20.17 -51.51
CA ARG A 5 58.29 20.77 -52.81
C ARG A 5 56.99 20.20 -53.43
N VAL A 6 56.18 19.40 -52.74
CA VAL A 6 54.94 18.83 -53.35
C VAL A 6 53.65 19.47 -52.84
N LEU A 7 53.68 20.15 -51.69
CA LEU A 7 52.50 20.79 -51.11
C LEU A 7 51.95 22.03 -51.86
N PRO A 8 52.75 22.84 -52.59
CA PRO A 8 52.20 24.03 -53.29
C PRO A 8 51.36 23.71 -54.53
N LEU A 9 51.60 22.57 -55.19
CA LEU A 9 50.94 22.21 -56.46
C LEU A 9 49.53 21.63 -56.26
N LEU A 10 49.29 20.93 -55.15
CA LEU A 10 47.95 20.43 -54.80
C LEU A 10 46.99 21.55 -54.34
N ILE A 11 47.52 22.61 -53.73
CA ILE A 11 46.72 23.77 -53.30
C ILE A 11 46.29 24.61 -54.51
N ALA A 12 47.12 24.72 -55.55
CA ALA A 12 46.78 25.41 -56.79
C ALA A 12 45.68 24.70 -57.60
N MET A 13 45.66 23.35 -57.63
CA MET A 13 44.65 22.57 -58.35
C MET A 13 43.27 22.57 -57.67
N ILE A 14 43.20 22.73 -56.34
CA ILE A 14 41.93 22.81 -55.60
C ILE A 14 41.35 24.24 -55.67
N GLY A 15 42.19 25.26 -55.84
CA GLY A 15 41.76 26.65 -56.01
C GLY A 15 41.02 26.92 -57.33
N LEU A 16 41.40 26.23 -58.41
CA LEU A 16 40.81 26.42 -59.75
C LEU A 16 39.40 25.81 -59.90
N TYR A 17 39.03 24.79 -59.11
CA TYR A 17 37.68 24.21 -59.16
C TYR A 17 36.63 24.97 -58.34
N ARG A 18 37.05 25.94 -57.50
CA ARG A 18 36.14 26.80 -56.73
C ARG A 18 35.67 28.04 -57.49
N GLY A 19 36.13 28.25 -58.73
CA GLY A 19 35.80 29.41 -59.56
C GLY A 19 34.55 29.28 -60.45
N LEU A 20 33.95 28.09 -60.57
CA LEU A 20 32.67 27.94 -61.29
C LEU A 20 31.52 28.31 -60.36
N ALA A 21 31.12 29.58 -60.41
CA ALA A 21 29.90 30.06 -59.76
C ALA A 21 28.71 29.18 -60.16
N ALA A 22 28.07 28.54 -59.19
CA ALA A 22 26.81 27.84 -59.43
C ALA A 22 25.82 28.82 -60.08
N PRO A 23 25.09 28.43 -61.14
CA PRO A 23 24.11 29.26 -61.81
C PRO A 23 23.21 29.99 -60.80
N GLN A 24 22.98 31.29 -60.98
CA GLN A 24 22.22 32.13 -60.03
C GLN A 24 20.85 31.53 -59.65
N THR A 25 20.25 30.77 -60.57
CA THR A 25 19.02 29.98 -60.38
C THR A 25 19.16 28.93 -59.26
N ILE A 26 20.26 28.17 -59.20
CA ILE A 26 20.49 27.14 -58.18
C ILE A 26 20.75 27.75 -56.80
N GLN A 27 21.42 28.91 -56.74
CA GLN A 27 21.63 29.62 -55.47
C GLN A 27 20.32 30.22 -54.92
N ALA A 28 19.48 30.78 -55.79
CA ALA A 28 18.16 31.30 -55.42
C ALA A 28 17.23 30.19 -54.92
N SER A 29 17.18 29.04 -55.61
CA SER A 29 16.39 27.87 -55.20
C SER A 29 16.86 27.29 -53.86
N ARG A 30 18.18 27.21 -53.60
CA ARG A 30 18.71 26.79 -52.30
C ARG A 30 18.32 27.75 -51.18
N ARG A 31 18.42 29.06 -51.40
CA ARG A 31 18.02 30.07 -50.40
C ARG A 31 16.52 30.03 -50.10
N ALA A 32 15.68 29.87 -51.13
CA ALA A 32 14.23 29.72 -50.96
C ALA A 32 13.88 28.45 -50.16
N PHE A 33 14.45 27.30 -50.52
CA PHE A 33 14.20 26.04 -49.82
C PHE A 33 14.65 26.08 -48.34
N THR A 34 15.79 26.72 -48.07
CA THR A 34 16.31 26.88 -46.70
C THR A 34 15.42 27.82 -45.86
N LYS A 35 14.87 28.88 -46.47
CA LYS A 35 13.95 29.81 -45.81
C LYS A 35 12.60 29.16 -45.50
N THR A 36 12.05 28.37 -46.43
CA THR A 36 10.82 27.60 -46.22
C THR A 36 11.00 26.53 -45.14
N GLY A 37 12.12 25.80 -45.15
CA GLY A 37 12.44 24.81 -44.12
C GLY A 37 12.59 25.41 -42.71
N LYS A 38 13.23 26.58 -42.58
CA LYS A 38 13.32 27.31 -41.30
C LYS A 38 11.95 27.78 -40.79
N THR A 39 11.10 28.27 -41.69
CA THR A 39 9.75 28.75 -41.35
C THR A 39 8.86 27.59 -40.89
N LEU A 40 8.89 26.47 -41.61
CA LEU A 40 8.12 25.27 -41.24
C LEU A 40 8.56 24.72 -39.87
N ARG A 41 9.87 24.69 -39.60
CA ARG A 41 10.40 24.23 -38.31
C ARG A 41 9.98 25.15 -37.16
N ALA A 42 10.02 26.47 -37.35
CA ALA A 42 9.56 27.44 -36.36
C ALA A 42 8.06 27.28 -36.04
N THR A 43 7.22 27.06 -37.06
CA THR A 43 5.78 26.80 -36.87
C THR A 43 5.53 25.51 -36.09
N VAL A 44 6.28 24.44 -36.36
CA VAL A 44 6.16 23.17 -35.63
C VAL A 44 6.61 23.29 -34.18
N GLU A 45 7.71 24.01 -33.92
CA GLU A 45 8.20 24.25 -32.55
C GLU A 45 7.22 25.12 -31.74
N ASN A 46 6.64 26.16 -32.35
CA ASN A 46 5.58 26.95 -31.71
C ASN A 46 4.31 26.12 -31.42
N GLY A 47 3.91 25.25 -32.36
CA GLY A 47 2.77 24.34 -32.15
C GLY A 47 2.99 23.38 -30.97
N LYS A 48 4.21 22.82 -30.84
CA LYS A 48 4.58 21.95 -29.71
C LYS A 48 4.60 22.69 -28.38
N ASN A 49 5.13 23.92 -28.35
CA ASN A 49 5.18 24.73 -27.15
C ASN A 49 3.76 25.10 -26.68
N ASN A 50 2.89 25.54 -27.59
CA ASN A 50 1.49 25.84 -27.27
C ASN A 50 0.75 24.60 -26.74
N ALA A 51 0.91 23.44 -27.36
CA ALA A 51 0.30 22.20 -26.89
C ALA A 51 0.77 21.82 -25.47
N LYS A 52 2.06 22.02 -25.17
CA LYS A 52 2.63 21.78 -23.85
C LYS A 52 2.08 22.74 -22.79
N THR A 53 1.97 24.03 -23.11
CA THR A 53 1.39 25.04 -22.22
C THR A 53 -0.08 24.78 -21.92
N VAL A 54 -0.87 24.42 -22.94
CA VAL A 54 -2.29 24.07 -22.77
C VAL A 54 -2.45 22.83 -21.88
N SER A 55 -1.64 21.79 -22.11
CA SER A 55 -1.63 20.57 -21.29
C SER A 55 -1.26 20.84 -19.82
N GLN A 56 -0.23 21.67 -19.59
CA GLN A 56 0.18 22.08 -18.24
C GLN A 56 -0.90 22.91 -17.52
N ASN A 57 -1.56 23.82 -18.22
CA ASN A 57 -2.63 24.64 -17.65
C ASN A 57 -3.88 23.81 -17.31
N LEU A 58 -4.23 22.83 -18.14
CA LEU A 58 -5.31 21.88 -17.86
C LEU A 58 -5.00 21.01 -16.64
N ALA A 59 -3.76 20.49 -16.54
CA ALA A 59 -3.31 19.72 -15.38
C ALA A 59 -3.35 20.54 -14.08
N ALA A 60 -2.90 21.80 -14.13
CA ALA A 60 -2.93 22.70 -12.96
C ALA A 60 -4.36 23.06 -12.55
N LYS A 61 -5.27 23.27 -13.51
CA LYS A 61 -6.69 23.55 -13.24
C LYS A 61 -7.38 22.33 -12.61
N ASN A 62 -7.10 21.13 -13.11
CA ASN A 62 -7.64 19.89 -12.57
C ASN A 62 -7.11 19.63 -11.14
N ALA A 63 -5.82 19.84 -10.89
CA ALA A 63 -5.24 19.73 -9.55
C ALA A 63 -5.87 20.70 -8.54
N LYS A 64 -6.20 21.93 -8.97
CA LYS A 64 -6.91 22.92 -8.14
C LYS A 64 -8.34 22.51 -7.82
N LEU A 65 -9.06 21.94 -8.80
CA LEU A 65 -10.43 21.44 -8.63
C LEU A 65 -10.47 20.21 -7.71
N GLU A 66 -9.51 19.29 -7.84
CA GLU A 66 -9.38 18.12 -6.96
C GLU A 66 -9.02 18.51 -5.52
N ALA A 67 -8.13 19.49 -5.34
CA ALA A 67 -7.78 20.02 -4.03
C ALA A 67 -8.99 20.69 -3.36
N ALA A 68 -9.74 21.52 -4.09
CA ALA A 68 -10.94 22.18 -3.58
C ALA A 68 -12.08 21.20 -3.24
N ALA A 69 -12.22 20.09 -3.97
CA ALA A 69 -13.18 19.04 -3.66
C ALA A 69 -12.83 18.25 -2.39
N SER A 70 -11.55 18.23 -1.99
CA SER A 70 -11.08 17.48 -0.84
C SER A 70 -11.13 18.22 0.49
N SER A 71 -11.10 19.56 0.52
CA SER A 71 -10.81 20.35 1.73
C SER A 71 -11.98 20.59 2.69
N GLY A 72 -13.10 19.89 2.53
CA GLY A 72 -14.26 20.00 3.44
C GLY A 72 -15.13 18.75 3.50
N SER A 73 -14.62 17.63 3.01
CA SER A 73 -15.36 16.37 2.90
C SER A 73 -14.97 15.41 4.02
N ILE A 74 -15.89 14.59 4.53
CA ILE A 74 -15.58 13.46 5.42
C ILE A 74 -14.47 12.55 4.87
N TRP A 75 -14.27 12.60 3.54
CA TRP A 75 -13.20 11.95 2.80
C TRP A 75 -11.80 12.60 2.94
N SER A 76 -11.67 13.75 3.60
CA SER A 76 -10.39 14.40 3.89
C SER A 76 -9.71 13.80 5.13
N ILE A 77 -10.50 13.38 6.14
CA ILE A 77 -9.98 12.82 7.39
C ILE A 77 -9.05 11.61 7.17
N PRO A 78 -9.37 10.63 6.30
CA PRO A 78 -8.45 9.52 6.02
C PRO A 78 -7.13 9.95 5.36
N LYS A 79 -7.10 11.11 4.70
CA LYS A 79 -5.90 11.67 4.06
C LYS A 79 -5.09 12.53 5.01
N ASP A 80 -5.76 13.37 5.79
CA ASP A 80 -5.16 14.39 6.66
C ASP A 80 -4.71 13.78 8.00
N HIS A 81 -5.44 12.78 8.50
CA HIS A 81 -5.18 12.10 9.77
C HIS A 81 -5.26 10.57 9.65
N PRO A 82 -4.44 9.94 8.80
CA PRO A 82 -4.58 8.53 8.43
C PRO A 82 -4.39 7.57 9.62
N PHE A 83 -3.51 7.90 10.58
CA PHE A 83 -3.33 7.10 11.78
C PHE A 83 -4.54 7.18 12.73
N ALA A 84 -5.08 8.38 12.97
CA ALA A 84 -6.26 8.54 13.82
C ALA A 84 -7.48 7.85 13.19
N PHE A 85 -7.63 7.96 11.87
CA PHE A 85 -8.65 7.24 11.12
C PHE A 85 -8.51 5.71 11.27
N GLN A 86 -7.29 5.17 11.11
CA GLN A 86 -7.01 3.75 11.35
C GLN A 86 -7.42 3.32 12.76
N LEU A 87 -7.01 4.08 13.77
CA LEU A 87 -7.28 3.78 15.18
C LEU A 87 -8.79 3.71 15.43
N PHE A 88 -9.53 4.70 14.93
CA PHE A 88 -10.98 4.75 15.04
C PHE A 88 -11.64 3.58 14.32
N VAL A 89 -11.31 3.35 13.04
CA VAL A 89 -11.90 2.26 12.26
C VAL A 89 -11.61 0.92 12.89
N ALA A 90 -10.39 0.64 13.34
CA ALA A 90 -10.03 -0.62 13.97
C ALA A 90 -10.82 -0.84 15.27
N THR A 91 -10.94 0.19 16.11
CA THR A 91 -11.69 0.14 17.38
C THR A 91 -13.18 -0.07 17.13
N ALA A 92 -13.81 0.76 16.29
CA ALA A 92 -15.24 0.67 16.02
C ALA A 92 -15.60 -0.66 15.33
N LYS A 93 -14.79 -1.11 14.36
CA LYS A 93 -15.00 -2.36 13.63
C LYS A 93 -14.96 -3.58 14.55
N THR A 94 -13.99 -3.63 15.46
CA THR A 94 -13.84 -4.79 16.37
C THR A 94 -14.97 -4.85 17.38
N ALA A 95 -15.37 -3.71 17.95
CA ALA A 95 -16.55 -3.60 18.79
C ALA A 95 -17.82 -4.06 18.05
N ALA A 96 -18.02 -3.58 16.83
CA ALA A 96 -19.17 -3.94 16.00
C ALA A 96 -19.18 -5.42 15.60
N ALA A 97 -18.02 -6.01 15.29
CA ALA A 97 -17.91 -7.42 14.95
C ALA A 97 -18.33 -8.31 16.13
N ASP A 98 -17.91 -7.97 17.36
CA ASP A 98 -18.32 -8.70 18.55
C ASP A 98 -19.80 -8.51 18.88
N LEU A 99 -20.34 -7.28 18.79
CA LEU A 99 -21.77 -7.03 18.97
C LEU A 99 -22.62 -7.82 17.96
N MET A 100 -22.18 -7.88 16.69
CA MET A 100 -22.83 -8.68 15.68
C MET A 100 -22.84 -10.17 16.06
N VAL A 101 -21.73 -10.71 16.57
CA VAL A 101 -21.69 -12.10 17.03
C VAL A 101 -22.65 -12.31 18.19
N GLN A 102 -22.59 -11.47 19.23
CA GLN A 102 -23.43 -11.61 20.40
C GLN A 102 -24.93 -11.50 20.06
N MET A 103 -25.32 -10.53 19.24
CA MET A 103 -26.73 -10.28 18.94
C MET A 103 -27.30 -11.17 17.83
N VAL A 104 -26.51 -11.45 16.79
CA VAL A 104 -26.99 -12.18 15.60
C VAL A 104 -26.64 -13.66 15.67
N ALA A 105 -25.38 -14.00 15.96
CA ALA A 105 -24.94 -15.40 15.98
C ALA A 105 -25.32 -16.11 17.29
N GLU A 106 -25.29 -15.41 18.42
CA GLU A 106 -25.68 -15.96 19.74
C GLU A 106 -27.13 -15.60 20.13
N GLY A 107 -27.81 -14.73 19.38
CA GLY A 107 -29.21 -14.39 19.59
C GLY A 107 -29.51 -13.53 20.82
N LYS A 108 -28.51 -12.85 21.40
CA LYS A 108 -28.69 -12.00 22.58
C LYS A 108 -29.45 -10.72 22.22
N THR A 109 -30.34 -10.31 23.12
CA THR A 109 -30.88 -8.94 23.12
C THR A 109 -29.83 -7.94 23.59
N LEU A 110 -30.04 -6.65 23.34
CA LEU A 110 -29.08 -5.60 23.75
C LEU A 110 -28.82 -5.58 25.26
N SER A 111 -29.81 -5.96 26.08
CA SER A 111 -29.69 -6.08 27.53
C SER A 111 -28.85 -7.27 28.00
N GLU A 112 -28.66 -8.27 27.14
CA GLU A 112 -27.91 -9.51 27.44
C GLU A 112 -26.48 -9.48 26.87
N VAL A 113 -26.10 -8.37 26.21
CA VAL A 113 -24.75 -8.18 25.69
C VAL A 113 -23.74 -8.17 26.83
N ASP A 114 -22.73 -9.01 26.69
CA ASP A 114 -21.56 -8.97 27.56
C ASP A 114 -20.64 -7.82 27.12
N TRP A 115 -20.77 -6.70 27.81
CA TRP A 115 -19.96 -5.50 27.58
C TRP A 115 -18.51 -5.67 28.03
N LYS A 116 -18.22 -6.58 28.97
CA LYS A 116 -16.84 -6.90 29.37
C LYS A 116 -16.13 -7.62 28.23
N ARG A 117 -16.81 -8.58 27.60
CA ARG A 117 -16.35 -9.21 26.35
C ARG A 117 -16.15 -8.20 25.24
N ASN A 118 -17.10 -7.30 25.03
CA ASN A 118 -16.95 -6.26 24.01
C ASN A 118 -15.72 -5.37 24.28
N GLY A 119 -15.45 -5.08 25.56
CA GLY A 119 -14.26 -4.39 26.02
C GLY A 119 -12.94 -5.04 25.57
N ILE A 120 -12.86 -6.38 25.54
CA ILE A 120 -11.68 -7.10 25.02
C ILE A 120 -11.41 -6.69 23.58
N PHE A 121 -12.46 -6.69 22.74
CA PHE A 121 -12.36 -6.35 21.32
C PHE A 121 -12.09 -4.86 21.11
N VAL A 122 -12.65 -3.97 21.92
CA VAL A 122 -12.36 -2.53 21.88
C VAL A 122 -10.88 -2.27 22.19
N VAL A 123 -10.35 -2.84 23.28
CA VAL A 123 -8.95 -2.65 23.70
C VAL A 123 -8.00 -3.25 22.67
N PHE A 124 -8.26 -4.48 22.22
CA PHE A 124 -7.45 -5.14 21.21
C PHE A 124 -7.51 -4.41 19.86
N GLY A 125 -8.70 -3.96 19.46
CA GLY A 125 -8.92 -3.19 18.24
C GLY A 125 -8.18 -1.87 18.23
N CYS A 126 -8.19 -1.15 19.34
CA CYS A 126 -7.49 0.12 19.48
C CYS A 126 -5.97 -0.09 19.54
N ALA A 127 -5.48 -0.80 20.56
CA ALA A 127 -4.04 -0.90 20.83
C ALA A 127 -3.31 -1.73 19.77
N TYR A 128 -3.84 -2.91 19.43
CA TYR A 128 -3.17 -3.83 18.52
C TYR A 128 -3.48 -3.50 17.06
N LEU A 129 -4.75 -3.59 16.64
CA LEU A 129 -5.11 -3.42 15.22
C LEU A 129 -5.01 -1.96 14.73
N GLY A 130 -5.26 -1.00 15.62
CA GLY A 130 -5.15 0.42 15.33
C GLY A 130 -3.70 0.91 15.45
N GLY A 131 -3.08 0.70 16.61
CA GLY A 131 -1.73 1.15 16.92
C GLY A 131 -0.62 0.26 16.35
N PHE A 132 -0.42 -0.91 16.93
CA PHE A 132 0.71 -1.80 16.60
C PHE A 132 0.72 -2.26 15.14
N GLN A 133 -0.43 -2.66 14.61
CA GLN A 133 -0.56 -3.12 13.23
C GLN A 133 -0.29 -1.99 12.23
N TRP A 134 -0.65 -0.74 12.57
CA TRP A 134 -0.25 0.41 11.76
C TRP A 134 1.27 0.52 11.72
N TRP A 135 1.92 0.51 12.89
CA TRP A 135 3.37 0.60 12.98
C TRP A 135 4.06 -0.52 12.18
N ILE A 136 3.62 -1.77 12.27
CA ILE A 136 4.26 -2.87 11.54
C ILE A 136 4.02 -2.76 10.02
N MET A 137 2.77 -2.57 9.58
CA MET A 137 2.40 -2.63 8.16
C MET A 137 2.75 -1.34 7.40
N VAL A 138 2.71 -0.18 8.07
CA VAL A 138 2.97 1.12 7.44
C VAL A 138 4.44 1.50 7.60
N ASN A 139 5.04 1.29 8.77
CA ASN A 139 6.41 1.74 9.01
C ASN A 139 7.43 0.63 8.73
N LYS A 140 7.23 -0.57 9.28
CA LYS A 140 8.23 -1.65 9.18
C LYS A 140 8.22 -2.39 7.86
N TYR A 141 7.06 -2.66 7.28
CA TYR A 141 7.02 -3.33 5.97
C TYR A 141 7.70 -2.53 4.88
N ARG A 142 7.64 -1.19 4.90
CA ARG A 142 8.42 -0.34 3.97
C ARG A 142 9.92 -0.50 4.11
N GLN A 143 10.40 -0.79 5.32
CA GLN A 143 11.83 -0.98 5.61
C GLN A 143 12.27 -2.40 5.24
N TRP A 144 11.45 -3.40 5.54
CA TRP A 144 11.78 -4.83 5.33
C TRP A 144 11.53 -5.30 3.90
N PHE A 145 10.57 -4.68 3.19
CA PHE A 145 10.13 -5.07 1.85
C PHE A 145 10.20 -3.84 0.92
N PRO A 146 11.41 -3.45 0.49
CA PRO A 146 11.65 -2.15 -0.16
C PRO A 146 10.92 -1.99 -1.49
N THR A 147 10.53 -3.09 -2.15
CA THR A 147 9.77 -3.01 -3.40
C THR A 147 8.28 -2.76 -3.19
N MET A 148 7.76 -2.83 -1.95
CA MET A 148 6.32 -2.81 -1.64
C MET A 148 5.58 -1.63 -2.28
N ASP A 149 6.09 -0.40 -2.10
CA ASP A 149 5.43 0.82 -2.60
C ASP A 149 5.51 0.94 -4.12
N ARG A 150 6.63 0.50 -4.72
CA ARG A 150 6.79 0.47 -6.19
C ARG A 150 5.87 -0.58 -6.80
N PHE A 151 5.90 -1.81 -6.27
CA PHE A 151 5.11 -2.93 -6.76
C PHE A 151 3.61 -2.61 -6.72
N ALA A 152 3.14 -1.98 -5.64
CA ALA A 152 1.74 -1.61 -5.49
C ALA A 152 1.22 -0.64 -6.57
N LYS A 153 2.10 0.20 -7.14
CA LYS A 153 1.78 1.20 -8.17
C LYS A 153 1.74 0.61 -9.59
N LEU A 154 2.25 -0.60 -9.79
CA LEU A 154 2.25 -1.25 -11.09
C LEU A 154 0.84 -1.70 -11.49
N SER A 155 0.59 -1.73 -12.80
CA SER A 155 -0.58 -2.41 -13.37
C SER A 155 -0.51 -3.91 -13.06
N PHE A 156 -1.64 -4.62 -13.08
CA PHE A 156 -1.63 -6.07 -12.88
C PHE A 156 -0.74 -6.80 -13.88
N ALA A 157 -0.74 -6.38 -15.15
CA ALA A 157 0.10 -6.97 -16.20
C ALA A 157 1.59 -6.76 -15.93
N ASP A 158 1.98 -5.62 -15.37
CA ASP A 158 3.39 -5.33 -15.06
C ASP A 158 3.83 -6.02 -13.77
N LYS A 159 2.93 -6.20 -12.79
CA LYS A 159 3.20 -6.99 -11.59
C LYS A 159 3.63 -8.41 -11.91
N LEU A 160 3.00 -9.05 -12.89
CA LEU A 160 3.35 -10.41 -13.34
C LEU A 160 4.79 -10.52 -13.88
N LYS A 161 5.37 -9.40 -14.32
CA LYS A 161 6.75 -9.35 -14.85
C LYS A 161 7.77 -8.94 -13.79
N ASP A 162 7.32 -8.38 -12.66
CA ASP A 162 8.16 -7.84 -11.60
C ASP A 162 8.54 -8.91 -10.58
N LYS A 163 9.57 -9.70 -10.91
CA LYS A 163 10.07 -10.78 -10.04
C LYS A 163 10.44 -10.30 -8.64
N ALA A 164 11.05 -9.11 -8.52
CA ALA A 164 11.46 -8.57 -7.23
C ALA A 164 10.24 -8.18 -6.37
N GLY A 165 9.24 -7.56 -6.99
CA GLY A 165 7.98 -7.21 -6.33
C GLY A 165 7.17 -8.44 -5.90
N ILE A 166 7.10 -9.46 -6.75
CA ILE A 166 6.46 -10.75 -6.40
C ILE A 166 7.18 -11.42 -5.24
N LEU A 167 8.51 -11.42 -5.23
CA LEU A 167 9.30 -12.03 -4.15
C LEU A 167 9.04 -11.35 -2.80
N ASP A 168 9.07 -10.02 -2.76
CA ASP A 168 8.76 -9.29 -1.53
C ASP A 168 7.28 -9.43 -1.13
N ALA A 169 6.35 -9.50 -2.08
CA ALA A 169 4.95 -9.81 -1.79
C ALA A 169 4.81 -11.19 -1.15
N GLY A 170 5.49 -12.21 -1.68
CA GLY A 170 5.56 -13.53 -1.07
C GLY A 170 6.16 -13.49 0.34
N ARG A 171 7.24 -12.73 0.55
CA ARG A 171 7.84 -12.56 1.89
C ARG A 171 6.89 -11.86 2.87
N MET A 172 6.10 -10.89 2.42
CA MET A 172 5.08 -10.25 3.25
C MET A 172 4.00 -11.24 3.68
N VAL A 173 3.52 -12.10 2.75
CA VAL A 173 2.56 -13.18 3.07
C VAL A 173 3.17 -14.14 4.10
N LEU A 174 4.40 -14.62 3.85
CA LEU A 174 5.06 -15.56 4.75
C LEU A 174 5.31 -14.94 6.13
N PHE A 175 5.71 -13.66 6.19
CA PHE A 175 5.88 -12.98 7.45
C PHE A 175 4.55 -12.84 8.21
N ASP A 176 3.45 -12.47 7.53
CA ASP A 176 2.15 -12.33 8.21
C ASP A 176 1.70 -13.68 8.78
N LEU A 177 1.76 -14.75 7.97
CA LEU A 177 1.29 -16.09 8.33
C LEU A 177 2.17 -16.83 9.34
N PHE A 178 3.50 -16.67 9.26
CA PHE A 178 4.44 -17.47 10.05
C PHE A 178 5.12 -16.70 11.17
N VAL A 179 5.04 -15.37 11.18
CA VAL A 179 5.71 -14.55 12.21
C VAL A 179 4.71 -13.68 12.95
N HIS A 180 4.06 -12.77 12.24
CA HIS A 180 3.20 -11.76 12.85
C HIS A 180 1.97 -12.39 13.52
N LEU A 181 1.18 -13.18 12.79
CA LEU A 181 -0.04 -13.73 13.35
C LEU A 181 0.23 -14.77 14.46
N PRO A 182 1.12 -15.77 14.27
CA PRO A 182 1.35 -16.80 15.29
C PRO A 182 2.05 -16.29 16.56
N PHE A 183 3.00 -15.36 16.43
CA PHE A 183 3.88 -14.99 17.54
C PHE A 183 3.66 -13.58 18.07
N MET A 184 2.86 -12.75 17.39
CA MET A 184 2.52 -11.40 17.87
C MET A 184 1.02 -11.24 18.07
N TYR A 185 0.20 -11.61 17.08
CA TYR A 185 -1.26 -11.40 17.14
C TYR A 185 -1.90 -12.26 18.21
N PHE A 186 -1.77 -13.58 18.12
CA PHE A 186 -2.46 -14.49 19.04
C PHE A 186 -2.00 -14.33 20.49
N PRO A 187 -0.68 -14.32 20.81
CA PRO A 187 -0.23 -14.10 22.17
C PRO A 187 -0.77 -12.79 22.76
N THR A 188 -0.80 -11.71 21.96
CA THR A 188 -1.32 -10.42 22.42
C THR A 188 -2.84 -10.45 22.61
N TYR A 189 -3.58 -11.08 21.68
CA TYR A 189 -5.03 -11.23 21.81
C TYR A 189 -5.40 -11.94 23.10
N TYR A 190 -4.79 -13.09 23.37
CA TYR A 190 -5.06 -13.84 24.58
C TYR A 190 -4.60 -13.11 25.84
N THR A 191 -3.48 -12.38 25.79
CA THR A 191 -3.05 -11.52 26.92
C THR A 191 -4.06 -10.40 27.19
N VAL A 192 -4.57 -9.74 26.14
CA VAL A 192 -5.59 -8.68 26.28
C VAL A 192 -6.90 -9.26 26.80
N LYS A 193 -7.24 -10.49 26.39
CA LYS A 193 -8.38 -11.22 26.93
C LYS A 193 -8.27 -11.41 28.44
N GLU A 194 -7.10 -11.80 28.95
CA GLU A 194 -6.90 -11.92 30.40
C GLU A 194 -6.83 -10.57 31.11
N PHE A 195 -6.22 -9.56 30.48
CA PHE A 195 -6.17 -8.20 31.04
C PHE A 195 -7.56 -7.61 31.27
N VAL A 196 -8.46 -7.73 30.29
CA VAL A 196 -9.80 -7.13 30.37
C VAL A 196 -10.80 -8.08 31.02
N GLY A 197 -10.75 -9.35 30.66
CA GLY A 197 -11.72 -10.37 31.06
C GLY A 197 -11.42 -11.05 32.38
N GLY A 198 -10.13 -11.13 32.76
CA GLY A 198 -9.67 -11.84 33.95
C GLY A 198 -9.98 -11.13 35.27
N GLU A 199 -9.50 -11.75 36.35
CA GLU A 199 -9.66 -11.28 37.73
C GLU A 199 -8.35 -10.76 38.33
N SER A 200 -7.19 -11.18 37.79
CA SER A 200 -5.89 -10.73 38.28
C SER A 200 -5.62 -9.28 37.87
N TRP A 201 -4.96 -8.53 38.75
CA TRP A 201 -4.41 -7.19 38.47
C TRP A 201 -2.91 -7.22 38.15
N ASN A 202 -2.28 -8.39 38.17
CA ASN A 202 -0.86 -8.56 37.91
C ASN A 202 -0.60 -8.85 36.42
N PRO A 203 0.15 -8.00 35.70
CA PRO A 203 0.44 -8.21 34.29
C PRO A 203 1.13 -9.53 33.95
N ALA A 204 1.91 -10.09 34.88
CA ALA A 204 2.57 -11.38 34.68
C ALA A 204 1.55 -12.52 34.54
N ASP A 205 0.44 -12.44 35.27
CA ASP A 205 -0.62 -13.46 35.22
C ASP A 205 -1.36 -13.38 33.88
N TRP A 206 -1.64 -12.18 33.37
CA TRP A 206 -2.30 -11.99 32.07
C TRP A 206 -1.50 -12.63 30.94
N VAL A 207 -0.18 -12.44 30.94
CA VAL A 207 0.71 -13.03 29.94
C VAL A 207 0.78 -14.54 30.10
N LYS A 208 0.97 -15.03 31.33
CA LYS A 208 1.07 -16.47 31.62
C LYS A 208 -0.21 -17.20 31.20
N ASP A 209 -1.36 -16.72 31.64
CA ASP A 209 -2.65 -17.36 31.40
C ASP A 209 -3.07 -17.19 29.94
N GLY A 210 -2.82 -16.02 29.34
CA GLY A 210 -3.09 -15.75 27.94
C GLY A 210 -2.26 -16.65 27.02
N VAL A 211 -0.95 -16.71 27.21
CA VAL A 211 -0.06 -17.59 26.42
C VAL A 211 -0.39 -19.06 26.67
N GLY A 212 -0.74 -19.46 27.89
CA GLY A 212 -1.20 -20.81 28.20
C GLY A 212 -2.47 -21.18 27.43
N LYS A 213 -3.46 -20.28 27.41
CA LYS A 213 -4.69 -20.46 26.61
C LYS A 213 -4.40 -20.53 25.12
N TYR A 214 -3.49 -19.69 24.61
CA TYR A 214 -3.07 -19.78 23.21
C TYR A 214 -2.42 -21.12 22.88
N ALA A 215 -1.49 -21.60 23.72
CA ALA A 215 -0.80 -22.86 23.51
C ALA A 215 -1.78 -24.04 23.38
N ASN A 216 -2.87 -24.03 24.15
CA ASN A 216 -3.91 -25.04 24.08
C ASN A 216 -4.76 -24.96 22.80
N ASN A 217 -4.89 -23.78 22.18
CA ASN A 217 -5.72 -23.55 20.99
C ASN A 217 -4.91 -23.39 19.69
N ILE A 218 -3.59 -23.51 19.76
CA ILE A 218 -2.69 -23.13 18.66
C ILE A 218 -3.01 -23.84 17.35
N GLN A 219 -3.41 -25.11 17.39
CA GLN A 219 -3.71 -25.87 16.17
C GLN A 219 -4.94 -25.33 15.45
N ASP A 220 -6.04 -25.16 16.17
CA ASP A 220 -7.30 -24.65 15.62
C ASP A 220 -7.15 -23.21 15.15
N ASP A 221 -6.50 -22.39 15.97
CA ASP A 221 -6.29 -20.97 15.71
C ASP A 221 -5.41 -20.76 14.48
N LEU A 222 -4.28 -21.47 14.37
CA LEU A 222 -3.42 -21.39 13.19
C LEU A 222 -4.09 -21.98 11.95
N ALA A 223 -4.83 -23.09 12.08
CA ALA A 223 -5.55 -23.67 10.95
C ALA A 223 -6.61 -22.71 10.39
N ALA A 224 -7.42 -22.09 11.26
CA ALA A 224 -8.41 -21.10 10.86
C ALA A 224 -7.76 -19.84 10.28
N MET A 225 -6.68 -19.38 10.90
CA MET A 225 -5.90 -18.23 10.45
C MET A 225 -5.32 -18.44 9.06
N VAL A 226 -4.66 -19.58 8.78
CA VAL A 226 -4.09 -19.86 7.44
C VAL A 226 -5.20 -19.93 6.39
N LYS A 227 -6.34 -20.56 6.71
CA LYS A 227 -7.48 -20.68 5.78
C LYS A 227 -8.02 -19.33 5.35
N LEU A 228 -8.06 -18.35 6.26
CA LEU A 228 -8.57 -17.01 5.96
C LEU A 228 -7.49 -16.07 5.41
N TRP A 229 -6.38 -15.92 6.16
CA TRP A 229 -5.34 -14.94 5.85
C TRP A 229 -4.43 -15.38 4.73
N GLY A 230 -4.20 -16.69 4.52
CA GLY A 230 -3.38 -17.19 3.42
C GLY A 230 -3.82 -16.68 2.04
N PRO A 231 -5.07 -16.96 1.61
CA PRO A 231 -5.56 -16.40 0.34
C PRO A 231 -5.75 -14.88 0.40
N SER A 232 -6.17 -14.33 1.55
CA SER A 232 -6.42 -12.89 1.68
C SER A 232 -5.14 -12.07 1.54
N ASP A 233 -4.03 -12.49 2.11
CA ASP A 233 -2.74 -11.79 2.03
C ASP A 233 -2.15 -11.83 0.62
N CYS A 234 -2.28 -12.98 -0.06
CA CYS A 234 -1.94 -13.10 -1.48
C CYS A 234 -2.68 -12.06 -2.33
N ILE A 235 -3.96 -11.80 -2.04
CA ILE A 235 -4.73 -10.74 -2.72
C ILE A 235 -4.26 -9.37 -2.25
N GLN A 236 -4.25 -9.14 -0.93
CA GLN A 236 -3.95 -7.86 -0.28
C GLN A 236 -2.64 -7.25 -0.77
N PHE A 237 -1.56 -8.04 -0.83
CA PHE A 237 -0.24 -7.51 -1.20
C PHE A 237 -0.08 -7.24 -2.69
N ILE A 238 -0.99 -7.75 -3.54
CA ILE A 238 -1.04 -7.43 -4.97
C ILE A 238 -1.94 -6.20 -5.23
N LEU A 239 -2.85 -5.84 -4.31
CA LEU A 239 -3.72 -4.68 -4.49
C LEU A 239 -2.94 -3.34 -4.51
N PRO A 240 -3.48 -2.31 -5.21
CA PRO A 240 -3.02 -0.93 -5.08
C PRO A 240 -3.01 -0.44 -3.62
N LEU A 241 -2.04 0.42 -3.24
CA LEU A 241 -1.84 0.85 -1.85
C LEU A 241 -3.12 1.34 -1.15
N HIS A 242 -3.95 2.12 -1.84
CA HIS A 242 -5.17 2.69 -1.28
C HIS A 242 -6.27 1.64 -1.02
N LEU A 243 -6.21 0.47 -1.66
CA LEU A 243 -7.17 -0.62 -1.46
C LEU A 243 -6.71 -1.65 -0.43
N ARG A 244 -5.40 -1.71 -0.12
CA ARG A 244 -4.86 -2.70 0.82
C ARG A 244 -5.49 -2.61 2.21
N MET A 245 -5.55 -1.41 2.77
CA MET A 245 -6.11 -1.19 4.10
C MET A 245 -7.62 -1.44 4.14
N PRO A 246 -8.45 -0.88 3.25
CA PRO A 246 -9.87 -1.22 3.18
C PRO A 246 -10.15 -2.72 3.03
N PHE A 247 -9.44 -3.41 2.13
CA PHE A 247 -9.56 -4.85 1.95
C PHE A 247 -9.22 -5.60 3.25
N ARG A 248 -8.10 -5.24 3.90
CA ARG A 248 -7.72 -5.83 5.19
C ARG A 248 -8.78 -5.64 6.26
N HIS A 249 -9.40 -4.46 6.34
CA HIS A 249 -10.46 -4.21 7.32
C HIS A 249 -11.69 -5.08 7.08
N ILE A 250 -12.07 -5.32 5.83
CA ILE A 250 -13.19 -6.21 5.49
C ILE A 250 -12.89 -7.63 5.94
N VAL A 251 -11.75 -8.20 5.50
CA VAL A 251 -11.34 -9.56 5.93
C VAL A 251 -11.23 -9.64 7.45
N SER A 252 -10.64 -8.62 8.07
CA SER A 252 -10.44 -8.54 9.51
C SER A 252 -11.75 -8.41 10.30
N PHE A 253 -12.81 -7.85 9.73
CA PHE A 253 -14.13 -7.83 10.37
C PHE A 253 -14.65 -9.26 10.55
N PHE A 254 -14.63 -10.07 9.49
CA PHE A 254 -15.04 -11.48 9.55
C PHE A 254 -14.11 -12.32 10.43
N TRP A 255 -12.79 -12.06 10.38
CA TRP A 255 -11.84 -12.69 11.30
C TRP A 255 -12.16 -12.37 12.76
N THR A 256 -12.47 -11.10 13.06
CA THR A 256 -12.81 -10.67 14.43
C THR A 256 -14.12 -11.32 14.88
N ALA A 257 -15.11 -11.40 14.00
CA ALA A 257 -16.36 -12.10 14.30
C ALA A 257 -16.11 -13.60 14.58
N TYR A 258 -15.27 -14.26 13.77
CA TYR A 258 -14.87 -15.65 14.03
C TYR A 258 -14.20 -15.79 15.41
N VAL A 259 -13.20 -14.97 15.71
CA VAL A 259 -12.47 -15.00 17.00
C VAL A 259 -13.41 -14.68 18.17
N SER A 260 -14.34 -13.75 18.01
CA SER A 260 -15.39 -13.48 19.00
C SER A 260 -16.27 -14.71 19.23
N PHE A 261 -16.72 -15.38 18.18
CA PHE A 261 -17.57 -16.56 18.31
C PHE A 261 -16.87 -17.78 18.92
N THR A 262 -15.60 -18.01 18.60
CA THR A 262 -14.86 -19.19 19.05
C THR A 262 -14.09 -18.96 20.34
N ARG A 263 -13.58 -17.73 20.56
CA ARG A 263 -12.68 -17.37 21.66
C ARG A 263 -13.14 -16.15 22.47
N GLY A 264 -14.28 -15.54 22.21
CA GLY A 264 -14.71 -14.30 22.87
C GLY A 264 -15.29 -14.49 24.28
N ALA A 265 -15.80 -15.68 24.61
CA ALA A 265 -16.37 -15.96 25.92
C ALA A 265 -15.34 -15.74 27.05
N ILE A 266 -15.77 -15.08 28.13
CA ILE A 266 -14.96 -14.90 29.34
C ILE A 266 -15.17 -16.12 30.23
N GLU A 267 -14.10 -16.86 30.48
CA GLU A 267 -14.14 -18.06 31.30
C GLU A 267 -13.69 -17.74 32.72
N PRO A 268 -14.18 -18.47 33.73
CA PRO A 268 -13.64 -18.43 35.09
C PRO A 268 -12.14 -18.74 35.10
N ALA A 269 -11.42 -18.19 36.09
CA ALA A 269 -9.99 -18.42 36.24
C ALA A 269 -9.64 -19.92 36.28
N GLY A 270 -8.64 -20.33 35.50
CA GLY A 270 -8.15 -21.71 35.45
C GLY A 270 -8.90 -22.68 34.53
N VAL A 271 -9.95 -22.23 33.83
CA VAL A 271 -10.69 -23.08 32.86
C VAL A 271 -10.06 -22.99 31.46
N PRO A 272 -9.66 -24.12 30.83
CA PRO A 272 -9.21 -24.13 29.45
C PRO A 272 -10.33 -23.73 28.48
N LEU A 273 -9.98 -23.07 27.38
CA LEU A 273 -10.98 -22.71 26.38
C LEU A 273 -11.49 -23.96 25.65
N PRO A 274 -12.79 -24.01 25.31
CA PRO A 274 -13.34 -25.11 24.54
C PRO A 274 -12.69 -25.17 23.15
N THR A 275 -12.13 -26.33 22.81
CA THR A 275 -11.76 -26.68 21.44
C THR A 275 -13.05 -26.85 20.65
N LYS A 276 -13.24 -26.05 19.60
CA LYS A 276 -14.43 -26.08 18.73
C LYS A 276 -13.99 -26.38 17.31
#